data_AF-U4TWK3-F1
#
_entry.id   AF-U4TWK3-F1
#
_cell.length_a   1.000
_cell.length_b   1.000
_cell.length_c   1.000
_cell.angle_alpha   90.00
_cell.angle_beta   90.00
_cell.angle_gamma   90.00
#
_symmetry.space_group_name_H-M   'P 1'
#
loop_
_entity.id
_entity.type
_entity.pdbx_description
1 polymer ?
#
loop_
_entity_poly.entity_id
_entity_poly.type
_entity_poly.pdbx_seq_one_letter_code
_entity_poly.pdbx_strand_id
1 'polypeptide(L)'
;MFSQLDPVNQKMVNLISIMNTESLTYSFMYEVFRQELVLGDRRIEPYEVTAFFNKLSLEYPQVAKWTDQTVSRLQSTLRNYLRSAGLVKNDGDDLVVQSYLVDPRLIDQLRADNKPDYIAIFTGRV
;
A
#
# COMPACT_ATOMS: atom_id res chain seq x y z
N MET A 1 5.12 -22.09 1.14
CA MET A 1 5.09 -20.92 2.05
C MET A 1 3.66 -20.43 2.28
N PHE A 2 2.94 -19.96 1.26
CA PHE A 2 1.62 -19.30 1.42
C PHE A 2 0.62 -20.02 2.35
N SER A 3 0.35 -21.30 2.12
CA SER A 3 -0.63 -22.09 2.91
C SER A 3 -0.24 -22.32 4.38
N GLN A 4 1.00 -21.98 4.77
CA GLN A 4 1.53 -22.15 6.13
C GLN A 4 1.61 -20.82 6.90
N LEU A 5 1.26 -19.70 6.26
CA LEU A 5 1.17 -18.39 6.90
C LEU A 5 -0.19 -18.25 7.58
N ASP A 6 -0.27 -17.41 8.63
CA ASP A 6 -1.55 -17.00 9.17
C ASP A 6 -2.36 -16.17 8.14
N PRO A 7 -3.69 -16.00 8.33
CA PRO A 7 -4.52 -15.28 7.38
C PRO A 7 -4.10 -13.83 7.09
N VAL A 8 -3.48 -13.13 8.05
CA VAL A 8 -2.98 -11.76 7.86
C VAL A 8 -1.78 -11.78 6.92
N ASN A 9 -0.81 -12.66 7.19
CA ASN A 9 0.38 -12.79 6.35
C ASN A 9 0.06 -13.36 4.95
N GLN A 10 -0.96 -14.21 4.81
CA GLN A 10 -1.48 -14.62 3.50
C GLN A 10 -2.02 -13.44 2.70
N LYS A 11 -2.81 -12.56 3.33
CA LYS A 11 -3.31 -11.34 2.69
C LYS A 11 -2.19 -10.38 2.29
N MET A 12 -1.14 -10.27 3.10
CA MET A 12 0.06 -9.50 2.73
C MET A 12 0.72 -10.07 1.48
N VAL A 13 0.88 -11.40 1.38
CA VAL A 13 1.41 -12.04 0.17
C VAL A 13 0.55 -11.74 -1.05
N ASN A 14 -0.78 -11.78 -0.93
CA ASN A 14 -1.67 -11.40 -2.03
C ASN A 14 -1.47 -9.95 -2.47
N LEU A 15 -1.34 -9.02 -1.52
CA LEU A 15 -1.07 -7.61 -1.83
C LEU A 15 0.32 -7.41 -2.46
N ILE A 16 1.33 -8.16 -2.02
CA ILE A 16 2.66 -8.17 -2.64
C ILE A 16 2.55 -8.63 -4.10
N SER A 17 1.76 -9.66 -4.40
CA SER A 17 1.52 -10.08 -5.78
C SER A 17 0.88 -8.98 -6.63
N ILE A 18 -0.11 -8.25 -6.08
CA ILE A 18 -0.73 -7.10 -6.77
C ILE A 18 0.29 -6.00 -7.02
N MET A 19 1.12 -5.65 -6.02
CA MET A 19 2.17 -4.64 -6.18
C MET A 19 3.20 -5.01 -7.24
N ASN A 20 3.54 -6.30 -7.38
CA ASN A 20 4.45 -6.76 -8.43
C ASN A 20 3.85 -6.63 -9.85
N THR A 21 2.53 -6.61 -9.98
CA THR A 21 1.84 -6.48 -11.29
C THR A 21 1.33 -5.07 -11.57
N GLU A 22 1.10 -4.26 -10.54
CA GLU A 22 0.49 -2.94 -10.64
C GLU A 22 1.38 -1.86 -10.00
N SER A 23 2.11 -1.12 -10.84
CA SER A 23 3.03 -0.08 -10.39
C SER A 23 2.36 1.02 -9.58
N LEU A 24 1.11 1.40 -9.92
CA LEU A 24 0.34 2.39 -9.16
C LEU A 24 0.11 1.93 -7.71
N THR A 25 -0.24 0.65 -7.53
CA THR A 25 -0.47 0.07 -6.20
C THR A 25 0.84 0.01 -5.42
N TYR A 26 1.95 -0.39 -6.06
CA TYR A 26 3.28 -0.32 -5.43
C TYR A 26 3.64 1.11 -4.99
N SER A 27 3.55 2.10 -5.89
CA SER A 27 3.88 3.50 -5.60
C SER A 27 3.04 4.05 -4.45
N PHE A 28 1.74 3.75 -4.43
CA PHE A 28 0.86 4.18 -3.33
C PHE A 28 1.26 3.56 -1.99
N MET A 29 1.59 2.26 -1.99
CA MET A 29 2.05 1.56 -0.77
C MET A 29 3.39 2.11 -0.28
N TYR A 30 4.29 2.47 -1.18
CA TYR A 30 5.61 2.99 -0.86
C TYR A 30 5.59 4.44 -0.38
N GLU A 31 4.81 5.31 -1.04
CA GLU A 31 4.84 6.75 -0.77
C GLU A 31 3.82 7.19 0.28
N VAL A 32 2.65 6.55 0.35
CA VAL A 32 1.58 6.96 1.26
C VAL A 32 1.52 5.99 2.44
N PHE A 33 1.19 4.72 2.21
CA PHE A 33 0.97 3.77 3.30
C PHE A 33 2.19 3.59 4.22
N ARG A 34 3.39 3.44 3.63
CA ARG A 34 4.63 3.29 4.41
C ARG A 34 4.91 4.51 5.28
N GLN A 35 4.61 5.72 4.79
CA GLN A 35 4.90 6.96 5.50
C GLN A 35 4.14 7.03 6.82
N GLU A 36 2.89 6.56 6.85
CA GLU A 36 2.10 6.44 8.08
C GLU A 36 2.73 5.56 9.15
N LEU A 37 3.42 4.49 8.74
CA LEU A 37 4.13 3.61 9.67
C LEU A 37 5.43 4.26 10.17
N VAL A 38 6.07 5.08 9.35
CA VAL A 38 7.31 5.80 9.69
C VAL A 38 7.02 6.96 10.64
N LEU A 39 5.98 7.76 10.37
CA LEU A 39 5.60 8.93 11.17
C LEU A 39 4.86 8.53 12.45
N GLY A 40 4.10 7.43 12.41
CA GLY A 40 3.46 6.83 13.58
C GLY A 40 2.09 7.40 13.96
N ASP A 41 1.60 8.40 13.22
CA ASP A 41 0.22 8.91 13.25
C ASP A 41 -0.81 7.90 12.71
N ARG A 42 -0.37 7.03 11.78
CA ARG A 42 -1.14 5.87 11.28
C ARG A 42 -2.48 6.24 10.68
N ARG A 43 -2.59 7.37 9.99
CA ARG A 43 -3.86 7.86 9.44
C ARG A 43 -3.66 8.38 8.03
N ILE A 44 -4.19 7.64 7.06
CA ILE A 44 -4.27 8.12 5.68
C ILE A 44 -5.53 8.98 5.54
N GLU A 45 -5.34 10.28 5.39
CA GLU A 45 -6.41 11.25 5.18
C GLU A 45 -6.78 11.37 3.68
N PRO A 46 -8.02 11.80 3.35
CA PRO A 46 -8.44 11.99 1.96
C PRO A 46 -7.56 12.93 1.14
N TYR A 47 -6.99 13.94 1.78
CA TYR A 47 -6.12 14.91 1.10
C TYR A 47 -4.80 14.26 0.67
N GLU A 48 -4.28 13.27 1.40
CA GLU A 48 -3.01 12.60 1.09
C GLU A 48 -3.15 11.71 -0.13
N VAL A 49 -4.27 10.99 -0.22
CA VAL A 49 -4.62 10.23 -1.43
C VAL A 49 -4.75 11.18 -2.62
N THR A 50 -5.37 12.34 -2.44
CA THR A 50 -5.50 13.34 -3.50
C THR A 50 -4.14 13.92 -3.90
N ALA A 51 -3.28 14.24 -2.93
CA ALA A 51 -1.94 14.75 -3.14
C ALA A 51 -1.06 13.75 -3.90
N PHE A 52 -1.18 12.45 -3.61
CA PHE A 52 -0.51 11.38 -4.35
C PHE A 52 -0.88 11.40 -5.85
N PHE A 53 -2.16 11.45 -6.19
CA PHE A 53 -2.58 11.50 -7.61
C PHE A 53 -2.20 12.82 -8.29
N ASN A 54 -2.24 13.94 -7.58
CA ASN A 54 -1.78 15.22 -8.10
C ASN A 54 -0.27 15.21 -8.38
N LYS A 55 0.52 14.62 -7.49
CA LYS A 55 1.96 14.43 -7.72
C LYS A 55 2.20 13.54 -8.95
N LEU A 56 1.49 12.41 -9.04
CA LEU A 56 1.61 11.51 -10.20
C LEU A 56 1.26 12.20 -11.53
N SER A 57 0.25 13.06 -11.56
CA SER A 57 -0.13 13.77 -12.80
C SER A 57 0.94 14.76 -13.25
N LEU A 58 1.66 15.38 -12.31
CA LEU A 58 2.79 16.27 -12.59
C LEU A 58 4.02 15.50 -13.10
N GLU A 59 4.29 14.32 -12.55
CA GLU A 59 5.46 13.50 -12.89
C GLU A 59 5.27 12.68 -14.17
N TYR A 60 4.03 12.25 -14.46
CA TYR A 60 3.73 11.30 -15.50
C TYR A 60 2.69 11.85 -16.50
N PRO A 61 3.09 12.24 -17.73
CA PRO A 61 2.18 12.82 -18.72
C PRO A 61 0.99 11.94 -19.10
N GLN A 62 1.10 10.61 -18.95
CA GLN A 62 -0.01 9.69 -19.17
C GLN A 62 -1.07 9.77 -18.07
N VAL A 63 -0.67 10.07 -16.83
CA VAL A 63 -1.58 10.24 -15.69
C VAL A 63 -2.31 11.57 -15.80
N ALA A 64 -1.65 12.63 -16.28
CA ALA A 64 -2.27 13.92 -16.55
C ALA A 64 -3.46 13.86 -17.54
N LYS A 65 -3.54 12.79 -18.34
CA LYS A 65 -4.64 12.56 -19.29
C LYS A 65 -5.81 11.77 -18.68
N TRP A 66 -5.68 11.27 -17.45
CA TRP A 66 -6.77 10.57 -16.80
C TRP A 66 -7.89 11.53 -16.44
N THR A 67 -9.13 11.07 -16.62
CA THR A 67 -10.30 11.84 -16.21
C THR A 67 -10.46 11.78 -14.69
N ASP A 68 -11.16 12.76 -14.12
CA ASP A 68 -11.52 12.77 -12.70
C ASP A 68 -12.26 11.48 -12.29
N GLN A 69 -13.10 10.93 -13.18
CA GLN A 69 -13.79 9.67 -12.96
C GLN A 69 -12.80 8.48 -12.86
N THR A 70 -11.79 8.44 -13.74
CA THR A 70 -10.74 7.41 -13.68
C THR A 70 -9.96 7.51 -12.37
N VAL A 71 -9.54 8.72 -11.99
CA VAL A 71 -8.82 8.97 -10.74
C VAL A 71 -9.65 8.54 -9.53
N SER A 72 -10.92 8.96 -9.46
CA SER A 72 -11.85 8.59 -8.38
C SER A 72 -12.03 7.07 -8.25
N ARG A 73 -12.14 6.35 -9.37
CA ARG A 73 -12.20 4.88 -9.37
C ARG A 73 -10.92 4.26 -8.84
N LEU A 74 -9.75 4.74 -9.27
CA LEU A 74 -8.46 4.23 -8.79
C LEU A 74 -8.24 4.50 -7.30
N GLN A 75 -8.59 5.69 -6.82
CA GLN A 75 -8.58 6.00 -5.38
C GLN A 75 -9.45 4.99 -4.60
N SER A 76 -10.66 4.73 -5.07
CA SER A 76 -11.56 3.74 -4.45
C SER A 76 -10.96 2.33 -4.46
N THR A 77 -10.36 1.91 -5.57
CA THR A 77 -9.71 0.61 -5.71
C THR A 77 -8.56 0.45 -4.71
N LEU A 78 -7.66 1.43 -4.61
CA LEU A 78 -6.52 1.40 -3.68
C LEU A 78 -6.98 1.30 -2.23
N ARG A 79 -7.98 2.11 -1.82
CA ARG A 79 -8.57 2.04 -0.47
C ARG A 79 -9.20 0.67 -0.21
N ASN A 80 -9.88 0.09 -1.19
CA ASN A 80 -10.50 -1.23 -1.05
C ASN A 80 -9.47 -2.36 -0.96
N TYR A 81 -8.33 -2.28 -1.64
CA TYR A 81 -7.23 -3.23 -1.45
C TYR A 81 -6.69 -3.19 -0.02
N LEU A 82 -6.44 -2.00 0.53
CA LEU A 82 -5.99 -1.87 1.92
C LEU A 82 -6.98 -2.47 2.90
N ARG A 83 -8.28 -2.18 2.74
CA ARG A 83 -9.35 -2.72 3.58
C ARG A 83 -9.45 -4.24 3.47
N SER A 84 -9.39 -4.78 2.25
CA SER A 84 -9.51 -6.22 2.00
C SER A 84 -8.32 -7.01 2.56
N ALA A 85 -7.13 -6.42 2.44
CA ALA A 85 -5.91 -6.93 3.07
C ALA A 85 -5.92 -6.81 4.60
N GLY A 86 -6.85 -6.03 5.17
CA GLY A 86 -6.95 -5.77 6.60
C GLY A 86 -5.96 -4.74 7.12
N LEU A 87 -5.19 -4.09 6.24
CA LEU A 87 -4.13 -3.15 6.61
C LEU A 87 -4.64 -1.83 7.16
N VAL A 88 -5.93 -1.54 7.00
CA VAL A 88 -6.56 -0.32 7.50
C VAL A 88 -7.95 -0.60 8.07
N LYS A 89 -8.41 0.29 8.94
CA LYS A 89 -9.81 0.40 9.37
C LYS A 89 -10.35 1.76 8.98
N ASN A 90 -11.64 1.84 8.67
CA ASN A 90 -12.28 3.14 8.40
C ASN A 90 -12.47 3.90 9.71
N ASP A 91 -12.22 5.21 9.67
CA ASP A 91 -12.62 6.16 10.69
C ASP A 91 -13.14 7.42 10.00
N GLY A 92 -14.45 7.51 9.83
CA GLY A 92 -15.05 8.50 8.93
C GLY A 92 -14.55 8.33 7.49
N ASP A 93 -13.99 9.40 6.93
CA ASP A 93 -13.40 9.41 5.59
C ASP A 93 -11.92 8.96 5.57
N ASP A 94 -11.31 8.82 6.75
CA ASP A 94 -9.90 8.46 6.92
C ASP A 94 -9.72 6.95 7.03
N LEU A 95 -8.47 6.52 6.81
CA LEU A 95 -8.05 5.13 6.99
C LEU A 95 -7.00 5.04 8.09
N VAL A 96 -7.32 4.31 9.16
CA VAL A 96 -6.40 4.05 10.27
C VAL A 96 -5.54 2.82 9.96
N VAL A 97 -4.25 3.02 9.75
CA VAL A 97 -3.27 1.99 9.44
C VAL A 97 -3.09 1.04 10.62
N GLN A 98 -3.23 -0.25 10.34
CA GLN A 98 -3.01 -1.33 11.29
C GLN A 98 -1.58 -1.86 11.13
N SER A 99 -0.85 -1.97 12.24
CA SER A 99 0.48 -2.57 12.25
C SER A 99 0.37 -4.04 12.60
N TYR A 100 0.91 -4.89 11.73
CA TYR A 100 0.93 -6.34 11.90
C TYR A 100 2.37 -6.86 11.87
N LEU A 101 2.61 -7.97 12.57
CA LEU A 101 3.88 -8.67 12.50
C LEU A 101 4.00 -9.39 11.17
N VAL A 102 5.05 -9.06 10.42
CA VAL A 102 5.41 -9.76 9.18
C VAL A 102 6.11 -11.06 9.55
N ASP A 103 5.64 -12.19 9.01
CA ASP A 103 6.23 -13.50 9.24
C ASP A 103 7.71 -13.51 8.79
N PRO A 104 8.66 -13.97 9.62
CA PRO A 104 10.07 -14.00 9.27
C PRO A 104 10.36 -14.72 7.95
N ARG A 105 9.60 -15.78 7.62
CA ARG A 105 9.76 -16.54 6.37
C ARG A 105 9.43 -15.68 5.15
N LEU A 106 8.46 -14.77 5.28
CA LEU A 106 8.12 -13.82 4.23
C LEU A 106 9.23 -12.77 4.08
N ILE A 107 9.78 -12.27 5.18
CA ILE A 107 10.92 -11.34 5.16
C ILE A 107 12.12 -11.98 4.46
N ASP A 108 12.46 -13.21 4.81
CA ASP A 108 13.61 -13.92 4.23
C ASP A 108 13.40 -14.18 2.73
N GLN A 109 12.18 -14.50 2.31
CA GLN A 109 11.86 -14.62 0.88
C GLN A 109 12.01 -13.28 0.15
N LEU A 110 11.51 -12.17 0.71
CA LEU A 110 11.64 -10.85 0.09
C LEU A 110 13.11 -10.40 -0.01
N ARG A 111 13.95 -10.76 0.98
CA ARG A 111 15.40 -10.53 0.89
C ARG A 111 16.04 -11.36 -0.22
N ALA A 112 15.69 -12.64 -0.32
CA ALA A 112 16.19 -13.52 -1.38
C ALA A 112 15.79 -13.03 -2.79
N ASP A 113 14.61 -12.43 -2.90
CA ASP A 113 14.09 -11.78 -4.11
C ASP A 113 14.72 -10.40 -4.40
N ASN A 114 15.62 -9.90 -3.54
CA ASN A 114 16.19 -8.55 -3.59
C ASN A 114 15.14 -7.42 -3.57
N LYS A 115 14.13 -7.55 -2.69
CA LYS A 115 13.02 -6.60 -2.50
C LYS A 115 12.99 -5.98 -1.08
N PRO A 116 14.03 -5.24 -0.65
CA PRO A 116 14.09 -4.63 0.68
C PRO A 116 13.04 -3.52 0.89
N ASP A 117 12.68 -2.83 -0.18
CA ASP A 117 11.60 -1.85 -0.28
C ASP A 117 10.24 -2.43 0.15
N TYR A 118 9.92 -3.66 -0.26
CA TYR A 118 8.68 -4.34 0.15
C TYR A 118 8.66 -4.61 1.66
N ILE A 119 9.80 -4.94 2.26
CA ILE A 119 9.91 -5.11 3.72
C ILE A 119 9.70 -3.76 4.42
N ALA A 120 10.29 -2.70 3.89
CA ALA A 120 10.14 -1.34 4.41
C ALA A 120 8.68 -0.87 4.38
N ILE A 121 7.92 -1.19 3.33
CA ILE A 121 6.48 -0.87 3.19
C ILE A 121 5.68 -1.39 4.38
N PHE A 122 5.88 -2.65 4.78
CA PHE A 122 5.08 -3.26 5.84
C PHE A 122 5.60 -3.01 7.25
N THR A 123 6.87 -2.62 7.39
CA THR A 123 7.52 -2.46 8.70
C THR A 123 7.74 -1.00 9.11
N GLY A 124 7.66 -0.05 8.18
CA GLY A 124 8.01 1.35 8.42
C GLY A 124 9.48 1.57 8.78
N ARG A 125 10.34 0.57 8.56
CA ARG A 125 11.78 0.64 8.87
C ARG A 125 12.56 1.07 7.64
N VAL A 126 13.58 1.90 7.86
CA VAL A 126 14.55 2.38 6.84
C VAL A 126 15.81 1.53 6.90
#